data_AF-A0AAV1L9J5-F1
#
_entry.id   AF-A0AAV1L9J5-F1
#
_cell.length_a   1.000
_cell.length_b   1.000
_cell.length_c   1.000
_cell.angle_alpha   90.00
_cell.angle_beta   90.00
_cell.angle_gamma   90.00
#
_symmetry.space_group_name_H-M   'P 1'
#
loop_
_entity.id
_entity.type
_entity.pdbx_description
1 polymer ?
#
loop_
_entity_poly.entity_id
_entity_poly.type
_entity_poly.pdbx_seq_one_letter_code
_entity_poly.pdbx_strand_id
1 'polypeptide(L)'
;MEGLIGGQEGVLCLLDDVLITGRDDAEHAARLRAVLQTLQEAGLTLQREKCEFYKDEVNYLGYVIDSEGIHPAPSKVESIVNTPAPKNKRELQAFLGLYNFYERFIPHKATIFEPLHRLLDSSQTWTWSEREQSSFDMAKSLLAFDLTLVHYDANKPVVLTCDSSEYGVGAVLSHEMEDGQERPIAMASRTLHAHERRYSQLDKEATSIMFGIKKFHNYLMGRNFRIITDHKPLLGIFNPKKPMSNMLSPRLTRIAIALMSHDYEII
;
A
#
# COMPACT_ATOMS: atom_id res chain seq x y z
N MET A 1 10.56 14.46 20.19
CA MET A 1 11.65 13.63 19.65
C MET A 1 11.79 13.86 18.15
N GLU A 2 10.71 13.79 17.38
CA GLU A 2 10.70 14.02 15.91
C GLU A 2 11.31 15.36 15.47
N GLY A 3 10.94 16.48 16.10
CA GLY A 3 11.55 17.80 15.79
C GLY A 3 13.02 17.96 16.20
N LEU A 4 13.59 17.01 16.94
CA LEU A 4 14.97 17.04 17.43
C LEU A 4 15.92 16.24 16.51
N ILE A 5 15.49 15.04 16.09
CA ILE A 5 16.34 14.09 15.34
C ILE A 5 15.75 13.69 13.98
N GLY A 6 14.49 14.00 13.68
CA GLY A 6 13.80 13.56 12.47
C GLY A 6 14.28 14.23 11.16
N GLY A 7 15.15 15.23 11.24
CA GLY A 7 15.79 15.86 10.08
C GLY A 7 17.16 15.25 9.72
N GLN A 8 17.66 14.29 10.49
CA GLN A 8 18.95 13.66 10.24
C GLN A 8 18.83 12.58 9.17
N GLU A 9 19.76 12.55 8.21
CA GLU A 9 19.76 11.57 7.13
C GLU A 9 19.87 10.14 7.68
N GLY A 10 19.00 9.25 7.20
CA GLY A 10 18.96 7.86 7.64
C GLY A 10 18.35 7.63 9.03
N VAL A 11 17.74 8.66 9.62
CA VAL A 11 17.04 8.59 10.91
C VAL A 11 15.54 8.79 10.68
N LEU A 12 14.75 7.82 11.13
CA LEU A 12 13.30 7.91 11.17
C LEU A 12 12.86 7.92 12.63
N CYS A 13 12.00 8.86 13.00
CA CYS A 13 11.49 9.00 14.35
C CYS A 13 9.97 9.12 14.27
N LEU A 14 9.26 8.17 14.86
CA LEU A 14 7.81 8.25 15.00
C LEU A 14 7.45 8.13 16.47
N LEU A 15 6.90 9.20 17.03
CA LEU A 15 6.63 9.32 18.47
C LEU A 15 7.91 9.05 19.30
N ASP A 16 7.99 7.87 19.92
CA ASP A 16 9.09 7.44 20.79
C ASP A 16 9.99 6.37 20.13
N ASP A 17 9.62 5.86 18.95
CA ASP A 17 10.37 4.82 18.24
C ASP A 17 11.32 5.45 17.21
N VAL A 18 12.62 5.19 17.39
CA VAL A 18 13.70 5.70 16.54
C VAL A 18 14.32 4.55 15.75
N LEU A 19 14.33 4.67 14.44
CA LEU A 19 15.01 3.77 13.52
C LEU A 19 16.20 4.51 12.90
N ILE A 20 17.38 3.90 12.98
CA ILE A 20 18.63 4.43 12.43
C ILE A 20 19.13 3.42 11.40
N THR A 21 19.46 3.90 10.20
CA THR A 21 19.89 3.07 9.08
C THR A 21 21.22 3.57 8.53
N GLY A 22 21.97 2.70 7.85
CA GLY A 22 23.21 3.05 7.15
C GLY A 22 23.48 2.03 6.04
N ARG A 23 24.20 2.43 4.98
CA ARG A 23 24.56 1.52 3.89
C ARG A 23 25.67 0.55 4.28
N ASP A 24 26.48 0.94 5.26
CA ASP A 24 27.54 0.15 5.86
C ASP A 24 27.66 0.44 7.37
N ASP A 25 28.46 -0.39 8.05
CA ASP A 25 28.67 -0.27 9.50
C ASP A 25 29.27 1.06 9.92
N ALA A 26 30.11 1.68 9.07
CA ALA A 26 30.78 2.92 9.40
C ALA A 26 29.80 4.11 9.37
N GLU A 27 28.97 4.19 8.33
CA GLU A 27 27.89 5.16 8.18
C GLU A 27 26.84 4.98 9.28
N HIS A 28 26.41 3.74 9.54
CA HIS A 28 25.46 3.42 10.60
C HIS A 28 26.01 3.83 11.97
N ALA A 29 27.27 3.50 12.28
CA ALA A 29 27.91 3.89 13.53
C ALA A 29 28.02 5.41 13.69
N ALA A 30 28.32 6.13 12.61
CA ALA A 30 28.40 7.59 12.62
C ALA A 30 27.02 8.22 12.93
N ARG A 31 25.97 7.76 12.25
CA ARG A 31 24.59 8.21 12.47
C ARG A 31 24.12 7.90 13.90
N LEU A 32 24.38 6.69 14.39
CA LEU A 32 24.06 6.31 15.76
C LEU A 32 24.72 7.23 16.80
N ARG A 33 26.01 7.54 16.63
CA ARG A 33 26.70 8.47 17.54
C ARG A 33 26.08 9.86 17.52
N ALA A 34 25.74 10.38 16.33
CA ALA A 34 25.11 11.69 16.21
C ALA A 34 23.75 11.74 16.92
N VAL A 35 22.90 10.74 16.72
CA VAL A 35 21.59 10.65 17.40
C VAL A 35 21.76 10.57 18.91
N LEU A 36 22.64 9.69 19.41
CA LEU A 36 22.89 9.55 20.85
C LEU A 36 23.40 10.85 21.48
N GLN A 37 24.28 11.57 20.79
CA GLN A 37 24.76 12.87 21.25
C GLN A 37 23.63 13.89 21.32
N THR A 38 22.79 13.99 20.28
CA THR A 38 21.65 14.91 20.27
C THR A 38 20.66 14.58 21.40
N LEU A 39 20.37 13.31 21.65
CA LEU A 39 19.51 12.88 22.75
C LEU A 39 20.10 13.25 24.11
N GLN A 40 21.41 13.03 24.29
CA GLN A 40 22.13 13.39 25.51
C GLN A 40 22.09 14.90 25.78
N GLU A 41 22.33 15.73 24.77
CA GLU A 41 22.27 17.19 24.86
C GLU A 41 20.87 17.71 25.20
N ALA A 42 19.83 17.04 24.72
CA ALA A 42 18.44 17.33 25.05
C ALA A 42 17.99 16.77 26.41
N GLY A 43 18.85 16.05 27.14
CA GLY A 43 18.53 15.44 28.43
C GLY A 43 17.58 14.23 28.33
N LEU A 44 17.49 13.59 27.16
CA LEU A 44 16.70 12.39 26.94
C LEU A 44 17.52 11.13 27.22
N THR A 45 16.85 10.10 27.74
CA THR A 45 17.48 8.80 28.04
C THR A 45 16.76 7.68 27.29
N LEU A 46 17.52 6.65 26.91
CA LEU A 46 17.01 5.46 26.22
C LEU A 46 16.91 4.29 27.19
N GLN A 47 15.84 3.50 27.09
CA GLN A 47 15.71 2.26 27.82
C GLN A 47 16.52 1.16 27.12
N ARG A 48 17.73 0.88 27.63
CA ARG A 48 18.70 -0.04 26.99
C ARG A 48 18.14 -1.43 26.66
N GLU A 49 17.27 -1.98 27.49
CA GLU A 49 16.64 -3.30 27.28
C GLU A 49 15.72 -3.35 26.05
N LYS A 50 15.22 -2.20 25.59
CA LYS A 50 14.37 -2.08 24.39
C LYS A 50 15.15 -1.65 23.15
N CYS A 51 16.46 -1.41 23.27
CA CYS A 51 17.29 -0.96 22.17
C CYS A 51 17.90 -2.17 21.45
N GLU A 52 17.71 -2.22 20.14
CA GLU A 52 18.36 -3.18 19.25
C GLU A 52 19.44 -2.43 18.45
N PHE A 53 20.66 -2.98 18.40
CA PHE A 53 21.79 -2.35 17.72
C PHE A 53 22.43 -3.34 16.73
N TYR A 54 22.86 -2.84 15.56
CA TYR A 54 23.57 -3.59 14.51
C TYR A 54 22.88 -4.92 14.17
N LYS A 55 21.64 -4.81 13.71
CA LYS A 55 20.84 -5.94 13.26
C LYS A 55 20.59 -5.83 11.77
N ASP A 56 20.60 -6.96 11.07
CA ASP A 56 20.26 -7.05 9.64
C ASP A 56 18.74 -6.91 9.43
N GLU A 57 17.95 -7.27 10.44
CA GLU A 57 16.48 -7.11 10.48
C GLU A 57 16.05 -6.47 11.81
N VAL A 58 15.04 -5.60 11.77
CA VAL A 58 14.50 -4.93 12.96
C VAL A 58 12.97 -4.91 12.96
N ASN A 59 12.40 -4.98 14.16
CA ASN A 59 10.96 -4.77 14.35
C ASN A 59 10.68 -3.27 14.53
N TYR A 60 9.96 -2.67 13.59
CA TYR A 60 9.60 -1.25 13.67
C TYR A 60 8.11 -1.07 13.37
N LEU A 61 7.38 -0.47 14.32
CA LEU A 61 5.95 -0.15 14.21
C LEU A 61 5.07 -1.34 13.80
N GLY A 62 5.42 -2.55 14.23
CA GLY A 62 4.67 -3.79 13.93
C GLY A 62 4.96 -4.42 12.56
N TYR A 63 6.02 -3.96 11.88
CA TYR A 63 6.58 -4.56 10.68
C TYR A 63 8.00 -5.06 10.95
N VAL A 64 8.46 -6.02 10.16
CA VAL A 64 9.88 -6.40 10.10
C VAL A 64 10.48 -5.67 8.91
N ILE A 65 11.61 -5.01 9.11
CA ILE A 65 12.32 -4.26 8.07
C ILE A 65 13.73 -4.83 7.95
N ASP A 66 14.13 -5.14 6.72
CA ASP A 66 15.46 -5.64 6.39
C ASP A 66 16.00 -4.99 5.09
N SER A 67 17.08 -5.53 4.53
CA SER A 67 17.67 -5.06 3.27
C SER A 67 16.77 -5.26 2.04
N GLU A 68 15.90 -6.27 2.05
CA GLU A 68 15.03 -6.61 0.91
C GLU A 68 13.78 -5.75 0.90
N GLY A 69 13.26 -5.36 2.08
CA GLY A 69 12.07 -4.55 2.15
C GLY A 69 11.41 -4.49 3.52
N ILE A 70 10.08 -4.37 3.46
CA ILE A 70 9.17 -4.27 4.58
C ILE A 70 8.27 -5.49 4.54
N HIS A 71 8.21 -6.19 5.67
CA HIS A 71 7.54 -7.46 5.81
C HIS A 71 6.44 -7.38 6.87
N PRO A 72 5.34 -8.13 6.70
CA PRO A 72 4.43 -8.41 7.80
C PRO A 72 5.15 -9.13 8.94
N ALA A 73 4.88 -8.78 10.20
CA ALA A 73 5.47 -9.46 11.34
C ALA A 73 4.99 -10.93 11.41
N PRO A 74 5.89 -11.95 11.44
CA PRO A 74 5.52 -13.37 11.37
C PRO A 74 4.53 -13.80 12.45
N SER A 75 4.73 -13.33 13.69
CA SER A 75 3.86 -13.65 14.84
C SER A 75 2.41 -13.18 14.63
N LYS A 76 2.21 -12.09 13.90
CA LYS A 76 0.88 -11.56 13.57
C LYS A 76 0.29 -12.27 12.36
N VAL A 77 1.07 -12.57 11.34
CA VAL A 77 0.64 -13.37 10.19
C VAL A 77 0.18 -14.75 10.63
N GLU A 78 0.96 -15.46 11.45
CA GLU A 78 0.63 -16.80 11.92
C GLU A 78 -0.71 -16.82 12.68
N SER A 79 -0.95 -15.81 13.51
CA SER A 79 -2.23 -15.67 14.23
C SER A 79 -3.41 -15.54 13.27
N ILE A 80 -3.24 -14.86 12.14
CA ILE A 80 -4.26 -14.68 11.10
C ILE A 80 -4.49 -15.99 10.32
N VAL A 81 -3.41 -16.64 9.89
CA VAL A 81 -3.46 -17.90 9.13
C VAL A 81 -4.12 -19.01 9.95
N ASN A 82 -3.94 -19.03 11.27
CA ASN A 82 -4.56 -20.01 12.15
C ASN A 82 -5.93 -19.58 12.69
N THR A 83 -6.42 -18.39 12.35
CA THR A 83 -7.73 -17.92 12.82
C THR A 83 -8.86 -18.77 12.20
N PRO A 84 -9.79 -19.33 13.01
CA PRO A 84 -10.95 -20.04 12.50
C PRO A 84 -11.95 -19.09 11.84
N ALA A 85 -12.81 -19.62 10.97
CA ALA A 85 -13.87 -18.84 10.35
C ALA A 85 -14.79 -18.21 11.43
N PRO A 86 -15.10 -16.90 11.34
CA PRO A 86 -15.93 -16.22 12.32
C PRO A 86 -17.35 -16.77 12.29
N LYS A 87 -17.97 -16.88 13.46
CA LYS A 87 -19.34 -17.41 13.63
C LYS A 87 -20.39 -16.31 13.78
N ASN A 88 -19.97 -15.07 13.96
CA ASN A 88 -20.85 -13.92 14.16
C ASN A 88 -20.18 -12.61 13.71
N LYS A 89 -21.00 -11.54 13.63
CA LYS A 89 -20.56 -10.21 13.20
C LYS A 89 -19.41 -9.64 14.05
N ARG A 90 -19.38 -9.93 15.35
CA ARG A 90 -18.35 -9.43 16.27
C ARG A 90 -17.00 -10.08 16.01
N GLU A 91 -16.97 -11.40 15.83
CA GLU A 91 -15.75 -12.13 15.44
C GLU A 91 -15.25 -11.67 14.07
N LEU A 92 -16.16 -11.46 13.12
CA LEU A 92 -15.79 -10.95 11.80
C LEU A 92 -15.20 -9.53 11.88
N GLN A 93 -15.77 -8.63 12.68
CA GLN A 93 -15.21 -7.29 12.90
C GLN A 93 -13.80 -7.35 13.51
N ALA A 94 -13.57 -8.25 14.47
CA ALA A 94 -12.25 -8.46 15.05
C ALA A 94 -11.24 -8.95 14.00
N PHE A 95 -11.64 -9.92 13.17
CA PHE A 95 -10.83 -10.41 12.05
C PHE A 95 -10.48 -9.29 11.07
N LEU A 96 -11.49 -8.54 10.58
CA LEU A 96 -11.26 -7.44 9.63
C LEU A 96 -10.41 -6.31 10.23
N GLY A 97 -10.53 -6.03 11.53
CA GLY A 97 -9.70 -5.05 12.22
C GLY A 97 -8.21 -5.41 12.18
N LEU A 98 -7.88 -6.69 12.34
CA LEU A 98 -6.51 -7.18 12.24
C LEU A 98 -5.97 -7.09 10.80
N TYR A 99 -6.80 -7.37 9.80
CA TYR A 99 -6.44 -7.22 8.39
C TYR A 99 -6.21 -5.79 7.96
N ASN A 100 -6.97 -4.84 8.51
CA ASN A 100 -6.78 -3.42 8.20
C ASN A 100 -5.37 -2.93 8.55
N PHE A 101 -4.66 -3.58 9.49
CA PHE A 101 -3.26 -3.25 9.77
C PHE A 101 -2.33 -3.63 8.61
N TYR A 102 -2.53 -4.81 8.02
CA TYR A 102 -1.73 -5.33 6.90
C TYR A 102 -2.33 -5.00 5.52
N GLU A 103 -3.30 -4.11 5.45
CA GLU A 103 -4.04 -3.84 4.22
C GLU A 103 -3.17 -3.36 3.05
N ARG A 104 -2.00 -2.77 3.35
CA ARG A 104 -1.02 -2.26 2.38
C ARG A 104 -0.33 -3.37 1.58
N PHE A 105 -0.41 -4.60 2.07
CA PHE A 105 0.18 -5.79 1.47
C PHE A 105 -0.83 -6.55 0.61
N ILE A 106 -2.12 -6.21 0.69
CA ILE A 106 -3.17 -7.00 0.06
C ILE A 106 -3.65 -6.30 -1.23
N PRO A 107 -3.29 -6.83 -2.41
CA PRO A 107 -3.77 -6.29 -3.66
C PRO A 107 -5.26 -6.60 -3.83
N HIS A 108 -6.01 -5.71 -4.49
CA HIS A 108 -7.44 -5.86 -4.78
C HIS A 108 -8.34 -6.21 -3.56
N LYS A 109 -7.93 -5.81 -2.34
CA LYS A 109 -8.64 -6.14 -1.08
C LYS A 109 -10.13 -5.81 -1.12
N ALA A 110 -10.52 -4.72 -1.77
CA ALA A 110 -11.93 -4.30 -1.83
C ALA A 110 -12.83 -5.38 -2.45
N THR A 111 -12.32 -6.13 -3.44
CA THR A 111 -13.03 -7.24 -4.08
C THR A 111 -13.03 -8.47 -3.18
N ILE A 112 -11.85 -8.83 -2.66
CA ILE A 112 -11.67 -10.01 -1.80
C ILE A 112 -12.56 -9.90 -0.56
N PHE A 113 -12.61 -8.74 0.08
CA PHE A 113 -13.31 -8.51 1.35
C PHE A 113 -14.78 -8.08 1.18
N GLU A 114 -15.30 -7.91 -0.04
CA GLU A 114 -16.70 -7.51 -0.23
C GLU A 114 -17.70 -8.46 0.44
N PRO A 115 -17.60 -9.80 0.29
CA PRO A 115 -18.54 -10.72 0.91
C PRO A 115 -18.52 -10.61 2.45
N LEU A 116 -17.33 -10.43 3.02
CA LEU A 116 -17.13 -10.27 4.45
C LEU A 116 -17.70 -8.94 4.97
N HIS A 117 -17.43 -7.83 4.28
CA HIS A 117 -18.00 -6.53 4.66
C HIS A 117 -19.52 -6.52 4.57
N ARG A 118 -20.10 -7.25 3.62
CA ARG A 118 -21.55 -7.36 3.45
C ARG A 118 -22.24 -8.00 4.65
N LEU A 119 -21.61 -8.98 5.29
CA LEU A 119 -22.11 -9.59 6.52
C LEU A 119 -22.18 -8.61 7.71
N LEU A 120 -21.43 -7.51 7.66
CA LEU A 120 -21.46 -6.47 8.70
C LEU A 120 -22.59 -5.46 8.52
N ASP A 121 -23.26 -5.43 7.37
CA ASP A 121 -24.41 -4.56 7.13
C ASP A 121 -25.55 -4.90 8.12
N SER A 122 -26.17 -3.88 8.71
CA SER A 122 -27.27 -4.04 9.65
C SER A 122 -28.52 -4.62 8.98
N SER A 123 -28.67 -4.41 7.67
CA SER A 123 -29.78 -4.92 6.87
C SER A 123 -29.64 -6.40 6.47
N GLN A 124 -28.45 -7.00 6.66
CA GLN A 124 -28.16 -8.37 6.25
C GLN A 124 -28.28 -9.36 7.41
N THR A 125 -28.96 -10.47 7.13
CA THR A 125 -28.96 -11.66 7.99
C THR A 125 -27.61 -12.33 7.89
N TRP A 126 -27.06 -12.77 9.03
CA TRP A 126 -25.81 -13.51 9.04
C TRP A 126 -25.99 -14.84 8.33
N THR A 127 -25.31 -15.04 7.20
CA THR A 127 -25.30 -16.30 6.45
C THR A 127 -23.90 -16.53 5.93
N TRP A 128 -23.25 -17.58 6.43
CA TRP A 128 -21.91 -17.95 6.02
C TRP A 128 -22.00 -19.07 4.97
N SER A 129 -21.75 -18.75 3.71
CA SER A 129 -21.77 -19.69 2.59
C SER A 129 -20.37 -19.97 2.04
N GLU A 130 -20.27 -20.75 0.96
CA GLU A 130 -19.01 -20.95 0.24
C GLU A 130 -18.40 -19.63 -0.25
N ARG A 131 -19.22 -18.62 -0.59
CA ARG A 131 -18.73 -17.32 -1.04
C ARG A 131 -17.92 -16.62 0.05
N GLU A 132 -18.44 -16.56 1.26
CA GLU A 132 -17.78 -15.93 2.41
C GLU A 132 -16.59 -16.77 2.88
N GLN A 133 -16.70 -18.10 2.84
CA GLN A 133 -15.61 -19.00 3.16
C GLN A 133 -14.43 -18.83 2.17
N SER A 134 -14.70 -18.82 0.86
CA SER A 134 -13.67 -18.62 -0.16
C SER A 134 -12.98 -17.26 -0.04
N SER A 135 -13.75 -16.20 0.25
CA SER A 135 -13.23 -14.87 0.54
C SER A 135 -12.34 -14.84 1.79
N PHE A 136 -12.76 -15.51 2.86
CA PHE A 136 -12.00 -15.65 4.10
C PHE A 136 -10.70 -16.42 3.91
N ASP A 137 -10.73 -17.53 3.18
CA ASP A 137 -9.54 -18.34 2.91
C ASP A 137 -8.56 -17.62 1.99
N MET A 138 -9.06 -16.94 0.94
CA MET A 138 -8.22 -16.13 0.06
C MET A 138 -7.51 -15.00 0.82
N ALA A 139 -8.24 -14.31 1.72
CA ALA A 139 -7.65 -13.29 2.59
C ALA A 139 -6.48 -13.86 3.40
N LYS A 140 -6.66 -15.05 3.99
CA LYS A 140 -5.62 -15.73 4.78
C LYS A 140 -4.43 -16.16 3.93
N SER A 141 -4.67 -16.73 2.77
CA SER A 141 -3.60 -17.16 1.85
C SER A 141 -2.76 -16.00 1.37
N LEU A 142 -3.36 -14.83 1.13
CA LEU A 142 -2.60 -13.65 0.71
C LEU A 142 -1.62 -13.22 1.79
N LEU A 143 -2.05 -13.07 3.04
CA LEU A 143 -1.14 -12.71 4.13
C LEU A 143 -0.12 -13.79 4.48
N ALA A 144 -0.42 -15.06 4.18
CA ALA A 144 0.52 -16.17 4.33
C ALA A 144 1.58 -16.18 3.21
N PHE A 145 1.28 -15.59 2.06
CA PHE A 145 2.22 -15.46 0.96
C PHE A 145 3.30 -14.44 1.33
N ASP A 146 4.46 -14.57 0.69
CA ASP A 146 5.52 -13.58 0.81
C ASP A 146 5.07 -12.26 0.17
N LEU A 147 4.52 -11.38 1.00
CA LEU A 147 4.09 -10.04 0.62
C LEU A 147 5.17 -9.01 0.96
N THR A 148 6.42 -9.28 0.61
CA THR A 148 7.50 -8.30 0.76
C THR A 148 7.19 -7.05 -0.07
N LEU A 149 7.14 -5.89 0.59
CA LEU A 149 7.16 -4.59 -0.09
C LEU A 149 8.60 -4.10 -0.16
N VAL A 150 9.12 -3.89 -1.36
CA VAL A 150 10.50 -3.41 -1.53
C VAL A 150 10.62 -1.94 -1.15
N HIS A 151 11.82 -1.54 -0.74
CA HIS A 151 12.13 -0.15 -0.48
C HIS A 151 11.96 0.71 -1.73
N TYR A 152 11.36 1.89 -1.55
CA TYR A 152 11.23 2.85 -2.62
C TYR A 152 12.59 3.46 -2.97
N ASP A 153 12.94 3.44 -4.25
CA ASP A 153 14.13 4.07 -4.81
C ASP A 153 13.71 5.11 -5.86
N ALA A 154 14.09 6.37 -5.63
CA ALA A 154 13.77 7.47 -6.53
C ALA A 154 14.41 7.30 -7.92
N ASN A 155 15.49 6.51 -8.04
CA ASN A 155 16.22 6.31 -9.29
C ASN A 155 15.69 5.15 -10.14
N LYS A 156 14.92 4.23 -9.56
CA LYS A 156 14.38 3.07 -10.28
C LYS A 156 13.06 3.42 -10.96
N PRO A 157 12.77 2.90 -12.17
CA PRO A 157 11.48 3.11 -12.83
C PRO A 157 10.31 2.67 -11.94
N VAL A 158 9.19 3.36 -12.08
CA VAL A 158 7.97 3.11 -11.31
C VAL A 158 6.83 2.78 -12.26
N VAL A 159 6.08 1.75 -11.87
CA VAL A 159 4.90 1.27 -12.57
C VAL A 159 3.71 1.39 -11.63
N LEU A 160 2.62 1.96 -12.15
CA LEU A 160 1.33 2.04 -11.49
C LEU A 160 0.36 1.11 -12.22
N THR A 161 0.05 -0.03 -11.61
CA THR A 161 -0.93 -0.97 -12.14
C THR A 161 -2.28 -0.70 -11.51
N CYS A 162 -3.30 -0.45 -12.31
CA CYS A 162 -4.64 -0.10 -11.86
C CYS A 162 -5.68 -1.06 -12.44
N ASP A 163 -6.67 -1.39 -11.61
CA ASP A 163 -7.73 -2.33 -11.97
C ASP A 163 -9.02 -1.98 -11.21
N SER A 164 -10.15 -2.30 -11.82
CA SER A 164 -11.46 -2.13 -11.23
C SER A 164 -12.29 -3.40 -11.30
N SER A 165 -12.97 -3.70 -10.20
CA SER A 165 -13.95 -4.77 -10.14
C SER A 165 -15.36 -4.20 -10.08
N GLU A 166 -16.36 -5.10 -10.02
CA GLU A 166 -17.74 -4.70 -9.77
C GLU A 166 -17.90 -3.91 -8.45
N TYR A 167 -17.04 -4.19 -7.47
CA TYR A 167 -17.19 -3.77 -6.08
C TYR A 167 -16.18 -2.73 -5.62
N GLY A 168 -15.00 -2.67 -6.23
CA GLY A 168 -13.87 -1.89 -5.74
C GLY A 168 -12.90 -1.48 -6.83
N VAL A 169 -11.96 -0.63 -6.44
CA VAL A 169 -10.81 -0.26 -7.28
C VAL A 169 -9.52 -0.60 -6.53
N GLY A 170 -8.51 -1.03 -7.28
CA GLY A 170 -7.18 -1.35 -6.80
C GLY A 170 -6.12 -0.58 -7.56
N ALA A 171 -5.01 -0.31 -6.87
CA ALA A 171 -3.81 0.25 -7.45
C ALA A 171 -2.58 -0.35 -6.75
N VAL A 172 -1.59 -0.77 -7.53
CA VAL A 172 -0.30 -1.27 -7.06
C VAL A 172 0.78 -0.39 -7.63
N LEU A 173 1.64 0.15 -6.76
CA LEU A 173 2.84 0.87 -7.12
C LEU A 173 4.01 -0.10 -7.01
N SER A 174 4.76 -0.28 -8.10
CA SER A 174 5.87 -1.23 -8.18
C SER A 174 7.11 -0.58 -8.76
N HIS A 175 8.28 -1.12 -8.41
CA HIS A 175 9.49 -0.95 -9.18
C HIS A 175 9.57 -1.97 -10.30
N GLU A 176 10.00 -1.53 -11.47
CA GLU A 176 10.51 -2.42 -12.51
C GLU A 176 11.98 -2.70 -12.19
N MET A 177 12.27 -3.94 -11.85
CA MET A 177 13.60 -4.39 -11.47
C MET A 177 14.44 -4.68 -12.73
N GLU A 178 15.76 -4.78 -12.57
CA GLU A 178 16.69 -5.03 -13.69
C GLU A 178 16.45 -6.39 -14.39
N ASP A 179 15.85 -7.34 -13.67
CA ASP A 179 15.45 -8.66 -14.19
C ASP A 179 14.13 -8.62 -14.97
N GLY A 180 13.50 -7.45 -15.11
CA GLY A 180 12.22 -7.23 -15.76
C GLY A 180 11.01 -7.60 -14.91
N GLN A 181 11.19 -7.99 -13.64
CA GLN A 181 10.09 -8.27 -12.74
C GLN A 181 9.59 -7.00 -12.05
N GLU A 182 8.29 -6.94 -11.78
CA GLU A 182 7.70 -5.90 -10.96
C GLU A 182 7.71 -6.30 -9.49
N ARG A 183 8.29 -5.45 -8.63
CA ARG A 183 8.25 -5.64 -7.17
C ARG A 183 7.44 -4.53 -6.50
N PRO A 184 6.44 -4.86 -5.66
CA PRO A 184 5.54 -3.87 -5.10
C PRO A 184 6.24 -3.01 -4.05
N ILE A 185 6.06 -1.70 -4.14
CA ILE A 185 6.47 -0.70 -3.15
C ILE A 185 5.30 -0.44 -2.18
N ALA A 186 4.09 -0.32 -2.74
CA ALA A 186 2.89 -0.05 -1.98
C ALA A 186 1.65 -0.52 -2.74
N MET A 187 0.66 -1.04 -2.01
CA MET A 187 -0.63 -1.42 -2.57
C MET A 187 -1.75 -0.64 -1.91
N ALA A 188 -2.79 -0.35 -2.69
CA ALA A 188 -3.97 0.33 -2.20
C ALA A 188 -5.23 -0.16 -2.89
N SER A 189 -6.32 -0.18 -2.16
CA SER A 189 -7.64 -0.45 -2.73
C SER A 189 -8.72 0.17 -1.86
N ARG A 190 -9.87 0.44 -2.50
CA ARG A 190 -11.08 0.92 -1.80
C ARG A 190 -12.33 0.36 -2.44
N THR A 191 -13.37 0.22 -1.64
CA THR A 191 -14.70 -0.14 -2.11
C THR A 191 -15.32 1.02 -2.90
N LEU A 192 -15.98 0.71 -4.00
CA LEU A 192 -16.77 1.65 -4.79
C LEU A 192 -18.01 2.08 -3.99
N HIS A 193 -18.28 3.38 -3.98
CA HIS A 193 -19.53 3.91 -3.45
C HIS A 193 -20.72 3.41 -4.27
N ALA A 194 -21.92 3.40 -3.68
CA ALA A 194 -23.13 2.90 -4.32
C ALA A 194 -23.39 3.52 -5.72
N HIS A 195 -23.02 4.79 -5.91
CA HIS A 195 -23.15 5.46 -7.19
C HIS A 195 -22.05 5.08 -8.20
N GLU A 196 -20.83 4.81 -7.74
CA GLU A 196 -19.71 4.38 -8.58
C GLU A 196 -19.87 2.93 -9.04
N ARG A 197 -20.54 2.08 -8.25
CA ARG A 197 -20.89 0.71 -8.66
C ARG A 197 -21.76 0.67 -9.93
N ARG A 198 -22.53 1.74 -10.18
CA ARG A 198 -23.38 1.89 -11.38
C ARG A 198 -22.67 2.51 -12.57
N TYR A 199 -21.39 2.82 -12.44
CA TYR A 199 -20.59 3.35 -13.55
C TYR A 199 -20.42 2.29 -14.63
N SER A 200 -20.22 2.74 -15.86
CA SER A 200 -19.77 1.87 -16.94
C SER A 200 -18.41 1.26 -16.58
N GLN A 201 -18.05 0.10 -17.15
CA GLN A 201 -16.73 -0.49 -16.90
C GLN A 201 -15.61 0.51 -17.23
N LEU A 202 -15.74 1.24 -18.34
CA LEU A 202 -14.82 2.30 -18.73
C LEU A 202 -14.62 3.37 -17.65
N ASP A 203 -15.71 3.84 -17.05
CA ASP A 203 -15.66 4.82 -15.98
C ASP A 203 -15.06 4.23 -14.69
N LYS A 204 -15.28 2.94 -14.40
CA LYS A 204 -14.70 2.26 -13.23
C LYS A 204 -13.19 2.11 -13.36
N GLU A 205 -12.69 1.71 -14.53
CA GLU A 205 -11.26 1.64 -14.82
C GLU A 205 -10.61 3.02 -14.82
N ALA A 206 -11.26 4.03 -15.37
CA ALA A 206 -10.75 5.40 -15.24
C ALA A 206 -10.69 5.86 -13.77
N THR A 207 -11.63 5.40 -12.95
CA THR A 207 -11.67 5.69 -11.52
C THR A 207 -10.56 4.96 -10.75
N SER A 208 -10.16 3.75 -11.17
CA SER A 208 -9.02 3.03 -10.56
C SER A 208 -7.70 3.77 -10.80
N ILE A 209 -7.47 4.26 -12.02
CA ILE A 209 -6.31 5.10 -12.36
C ILE A 209 -6.27 6.36 -11.50
N MET A 210 -7.37 7.13 -11.48
CA MET A 210 -7.47 8.34 -10.66
C MET A 210 -7.24 8.06 -9.17
N PHE A 211 -7.73 6.92 -8.66
CA PHE A 211 -7.50 6.50 -7.29
C PHE A 211 -6.01 6.22 -7.04
N GLY A 212 -5.35 5.47 -7.91
CA GLY A 212 -3.92 5.17 -7.82
C GLY A 212 -3.06 6.44 -7.82
N ILE A 213 -3.30 7.34 -8.78
CA ILE A 213 -2.58 8.62 -8.90
C ILE A 213 -2.69 9.45 -7.62
N LYS A 214 -3.91 9.59 -7.08
CA LYS A 214 -4.12 10.35 -5.84
C LYS A 214 -3.48 9.69 -4.64
N LYS A 215 -3.58 8.36 -4.54
CA LYS A 215 -3.07 7.62 -3.40
C LYS A 215 -1.54 7.62 -3.35
N PHE A 216 -0.90 7.52 -4.50
CA PHE A 216 0.56 7.46 -4.64
C PHE A 216 1.17 8.77 -5.13
N HIS A 217 0.46 9.89 -5.00
CA HIS A 217 0.88 11.19 -5.51
C HIS A 217 2.31 11.57 -5.09
N ASN A 218 2.67 11.36 -3.83
CA ASN A 218 4.01 11.68 -3.30
C ASN A 218 5.13 10.85 -3.95
N TYR A 219 4.83 9.64 -4.45
CA TYR A 219 5.79 8.80 -5.16
C TYR A 219 5.88 9.17 -6.65
N LEU A 220 4.80 9.67 -7.23
CA LEU A 220 4.64 9.88 -8.68
C LEU A 220 4.91 11.33 -9.13
N MET A 221 4.85 12.29 -8.20
CA MET A 221 5.01 13.70 -8.53
C MET A 221 6.45 14.00 -8.99
N GLY A 222 6.58 14.71 -10.12
CA GLY A 222 7.87 15.18 -10.63
C GLY A 222 8.74 14.13 -11.32
N ARG A 223 8.20 12.95 -11.63
CA ARG A 223 8.91 11.88 -12.33
C ARG A 223 8.08 11.27 -13.46
N ASN A 224 8.76 10.60 -14.40
CA ASN A 224 8.11 9.77 -15.39
C ASN A 224 7.78 8.38 -14.81
N PHE A 225 6.61 7.85 -15.14
CA PHE A 225 6.17 6.50 -14.73
C PHE A 225 5.25 5.87 -15.78
N ARG A 226 5.00 4.57 -15.64
CA ARG A 226 4.08 3.82 -16.51
C ARG A 226 2.77 3.54 -15.79
N ILE A 227 1.64 3.69 -16.48
CA ILE A 227 0.32 3.25 -16.00
C ILE A 227 -0.03 2.00 -16.80
N ILE A 228 -0.24 0.88 -16.10
CA ILE A 228 -0.68 -0.38 -16.70
C ILE A 228 -2.18 -0.53 -16.48
N THR A 229 -2.93 -0.73 -17.56
CA THR A 229 -4.35 -1.07 -17.52
C THR A 229 -4.69 -2.06 -18.63
N ASP A 230 -5.55 -3.03 -18.33
CA ASP A 230 -6.05 -3.98 -19.34
C ASP A 230 -7.12 -3.35 -20.27
N HIS A 231 -7.58 -2.13 -19.97
CA HIS A 231 -8.69 -1.51 -20.66
C HIS A 231 -8.25 -0.63 -21.85
N LYS A 232 -8.11 -1.28 -23.02
CA LYS A 232 -7.67 -0.68 -24.30
C LYS A 232 -8.23 0.71 -24.65
N PRO A 233 -9.51 1.06 -24.45
CA PRO A 233 -10.01 2.40 -24.75
C PRO A 233 -9.31 3.51 -23.97
N LEU A 234 -8.87 3.23 -22.73
CA LEU A 234 -8.17 4.20 -21.89
C LEU A 234 -6.82 4.58 -22.47
N LEU A 235 -6.16 3.67 -23.18
CA LEU A 235 -4.89 3.94 -23.88
C LEU A 235 -5.02 5.03 -24.94
N GLY A 236 -6.22 5.21 -25.50
CA GLY A 236 -6.53 6.29 -26.43
C GLY A 236 -6.97 7.56 -25.73
N ILE A 237 -7.82 7.44 -24.70
CA ILE A 237 -8.44 8.57 -24.00
C ILE A 237 -7.42 9.33 -23.14
N PHE A 238 -6.56 8.61 -22.44
CA PHE A 238 -5.54 9.17 -21.55
C PHE A 238 -4.14 9.14 -22.18
N ASN A 239 -4.05 9.12 -23.52
CA ASN A 239 -2.76 9.24 -24.18
C ASN A 239 -2.27 10.70 -24.13
N PRO A 240 -1.13 11.00 -23.50
CA PRO A 240 -0.61 12.38 -23.46
C PRO A 240 -0.26 12.94 -24.84
N LYS A 241 0.02 12.07 -25.83
CA LYS A 241 0.42 12.45 -27.18
C LYS A 241 -0.76 12.72 -28.12
N LYS A 242 -2.00 12.46 -27.70
CA LYS A 242 -3.20 12.66 -28.52
C LYS A 242 -4.05 13.82 -28.00
N PRO A 243 -4.68 14.60 -28.89
CA PRO A 243 -5.63 15.62 -28.44
C PRO A 243 -6.82 14.96 -27.74
N MET A 244 -7.28 15.59 -26.67
CA MET A 244 -8.46 15.14 -25.92
C MET A 244 -9.69 15.15 -26.84
N SER A 245 -10.50 14.09 -26.80
CA SER A 245 -11.73 14.03 -27.60
C SER A 245 -12.79 14.99 -27.05
N ASN A 246 -13.47 15.71 -27.95
CA ASN A 246 -14.58 16.62 -27.61
C ASN A 246 -15.84 15.88 -27.13
N MET A 247 -15.87 14.54 -27.25
CA MET A 247 -17.02 13.69 -26.88
C MET A 247 -16.82 12.93 -25.56
N LEU A 248 -15.83 13.29 -24.75
CA LEU A 248 -15.62 12.64 -23.45
C LEU A 248 -16.73 13.00 -22.45
N SER A 249 -17.07 12.04 -21.59
CA SER A 249 -17.96 12.29 -20.46
C SER A 249 -17.29 13.29 -19.49
N PRO A 250 -18.06 14.13 -18.77
CA PRO A 250 -17.49 15.09 -17.82
C PRO A 250 -16.56 14.45 -16.77
N ARG A 251 -16.79 13.18 -16.42
CA ARG A 251 -15.93 12.42 -15.50
C ARG A 251 -14.58 12.12 -16.11
N LEU A 252 -14.56 11.56 -17.33
CA LEU A 252 -13.32 11.25 -18.04
C LEU A 252 -12.52 12.52 -18.34
N THR A 253 -13.19 13.62 -18.68
CA THR A 253 -12.55 14.93 -18.87
C THR A 253 -11.83 15.40 -17.59
N ARG A 254 -12.48 15.30 -16.43
CA ARG A 254 -11.85 15.67 -15.14
C ARG A 254 -10.66 14.78 -14.82
N ILE A 255 -10.73 13.49 -15.13
CA ILE A 255 -9.64 12.55 -14.90
C ILE A 255 -8.46 12.87 -15.83
N ALA A 256 -8.74 13.11 -17.11
CA ALA A 256 -7.73 13.49 -18.09
C ALA A 256 -7.00 14.78 -17.67
N ILE A 257 -7.72 15.82 -17.24
CA ILE A 257 -7.12 17.07 -16.74
C ILE A 257 -6.20 16.81 -15.54
N ALA A 258 -6.60 15.97 -14.60
CA ALA A 258 -5.76 15.64 -13.45
C ALA A 258 -4.51 14.85 -13.85
N LEU A 259 -4.61 13.98 -14.84
CA LEU A 259 -3.47 13.23 -15.35
C LEU A 259 -2.46 14.15 -16.07
N MET A 260 -2.88 15.29 -16.63
CA MET A 260 -1.98 16.25 -17.29
C MET A 260 -0.93 16.86 -16.36
N SER A 261 -1.10 16.81 -15.03
CA SER A 261 -0.05 17.26 -14.09
C SER A 261 1.05 16.22 -13.85
N HIS A 262 1.00 15.09 -14.54
CA HIS A 262 1.92 13.97 -14.38
C HIS A 262 2.57 13.62 -15.72
N ASP A 263 3.84 13.24 -15.67
CA ASP A 263 4.55 12.68 -16.82
C ASP A 263 4.39 11.16 -16.78
N TYR A 264 3.59 10.60 -17.70
CA TYR A 264 3.35 9.16 -17.72
C TYR A 264 3.24 8.59 -19.13
N GLU A 265 3.43 7.28 -19.24
CA GLU A 265 3.05 6.47 -20.38
C GLU A 265 1.97 5.48 -19.96
N ILE A 266 0.89 5.37 -20.73
CA ILE A 266 -0.19 4.40 -20.46
C ILE A 266 -0.08 3.23 -21.44
N ILE A 267 -0.11 2.00 -20.91
CA ILE A 267 0.13 0.74 -21.65
C ILE A 267 -0.98 -0.26 -21.35
#